data_AF-A0A5K0W9X1-F1
#
_entry.id   AF-A0A5K0W9X1-F1
#
_cell.length_a   1.000
_cell.length_b   1.000
_cell.length_c   1.000
_cell.angle_alpha   90.00
_cell.angle_beta   90.00
_cell.angle_gamma   90.00
#
_symmetry.space_group_name_H-M   'P 1'
#
loop_
_entity.id
_entity.type
_entity.pdbx_description
1 polymer ?
#
loop_
_entity_poly.entity_id
_entity_poly.type
_entity_poly.pdbx_seq_one_letter_code
_entity_poly.pdbx_strand_id
1 'polypeptide(L)'
;IVRRAVALGRYLQNPLAMVATLCGPGREILSWKLNVLESYLTPDEKYEMIEQVLVDVTNQVGIDVNLAACHEWLFAPLQFVSGLGPRKASSLQRAVVGAGRIYSRKEIPMNLGVLKRNVFMNAAGFLRVRGSGQAALGNHVLDLLDDTRIHPESYDLARKMAKDVYAEDVGQDINDLDEDAQEMAIEQVRGSVNLKRLDIDAYSGSIELHLGTSKRETLYDIKMELLHGFTDWRAPYSEPTQDEEFYMISGETPETLAEGRLVQATVRRVQGQRIFCELESGLMGLISKEDFSDERDFELTERVAEGSIVTCKIKFIRKDRHQVILTCKGSDLRNNRLQSKQPKDPYYAEDESSLQNDLEKARKEKELAKKSFKPRMIVHPRFQNVTADEAIS
;
A
#
# COMPACT_ATOMS: atom_id res chain seq x y z
N ILE A 1 2.95 23.96 0.37
CA ILE A 1 4.22 23.20 0.26
C ILE A 1 4.68 22.70 1.63
N VAL A 2 4.92 23.58 2.62
CA VAL A 2 5.40 23.20 3.97
C VAL A 2 4.59 22.07 4.63
N ARG A 3 3.25 22.17 4.68
CA ARG A 3 2.39 21.11 5.27
C ARG A 3 2.56 19.76 4.58
N ARG A 4 2.78 19.74 3.25
CA ARG A 4 3.01 18.50 2.48
C ARG A 4 4.36 17.88 2.84
N ALA A 5 5.42 18.69 2.91
CA ALA A 5 6.75 18.22 3.31
C ALA A 5 6.76 17.64 4.74
N VAL A 6 6.07 18.30 5.68
CA VAL A 6 5.92 17.79 7.05
C VAL A 6 5.14 16.48 7.07
N ALA A 7 4.05 16.36 6.30
CA ALA A 7 3.27 15.12 6.21
C ALA A 7 4.09 13.97 5.63
N LEU A 8 4.88 14.21 4.58
CA LEU A 8 5.80 13.21 4.01
C LEU A 8 6.86 12.77 5.01
N GLY A 9 7.48 13.71 5.72
CA GLY A 9 8.46 13.39 6.76
C GLY A 9 7.88 12.54 7.89
N ARG A 10 6.65 12.85 8.34
CA ARG A 10 5.95 12.03 9.35
C ARG A 10 5.52 10.68 8.80
N TYR A 11 5.10 10.61 7.55
CA TYR A 11 4.71 9.36 6.90
C TYR A 11 5.91 8.41 6.80
N LEU A 12 7.09 8.93 6.44
CA LEU A 12 8.32 8.15 6.43
C LEU A 12 8.69 7.62 7.83
N GLN A 13 8.44 8.40 8.88
CA GLN A 13 8.71 7.98 10.27
C GLN A 13 7.72 6.93 10.78
N ASN A 14 6.42 7.13 10.53
CA ASN A 14 5.37 6.23 10.98
C ASN A 14 4.15 6.30 10.04
N PRO A 15 4.09 5.45 9.00
CA PRO A 15 2.98 5.42 8.05
C PRO A 15 1.63 5.14 8.74
N LEU A 16 1.62 4.20 9.69
CA LEU A 16 0.41 3.82 10.43
C LEU A 16 -0.22 5.01 11.16
N ALA A 17 0.59 5.76 11.91
CA ALA A 17 0.10 6.94 12.62
C ALA A 17 -0.45 7.99 11.66
N MET A 18 0.24 8.27 10.56
CA MET A 18 -0.23 9.23 9.57
C MET A 18 -1.52 8.79 8.88
N VAL A 19 -1.63 7.53 8.47
CA VAL A 19 -2.88 7.00 7.87
C VAL A 19 -4.02 7.07 8.87
N ALA A 20 -3.80 6.71 10.14
CA ALA A 20 -4.80 6.76 11.19
C ALA A 20 -5.34 8.19 11.44
N THR A 21 -4.57 9.25 11.15
CA THR A 21 -5.08 10.64 11.27
C THR A 21 -6.23 10.93 10.31
N LEU A 22 -6.28 10.25 9.16
CA LEU A 22 -7.35 10.40 8.16
C LEU A 22 -8.67 9.74 8.60
N CYS A 23 -8.63 8.91 9.65
CA CYS A 23 -9.80 8.26 10.24
C CYS A 23 -10.43 9.09 11.38
N GLY A 24 -10.14 10.39 11.44
CA GLY A 24 -10.81 11.30 12.37
C GLY A 24 -12.31 11.47 12.07
N PRO A 25 -13.01 12.41 12.75
CA PRO A 25 -14.46 12.60 12.60
C PRO A 25 -14.94 12.83 11.17
N GLY A 26 -14.09 13.40 10.30
CA GLY A 26 -14.39 13.64 8.90
C GLY A 26 -14.23 12.43 7.97
N ARG A 27 -13.66 11.30 8.46
CA ARG A 27 -13.36 10.09 7.67
C ARG A 27 -12.73 10.39 6.30
N GLU A 28 -11.74 11.29 6.27
CA GLU A 28 -11.03 11.70 5.05
C GLU A 28 -10.40 10.52 4.30
N ILE A 29 -10.08 9.45 5.03
CA ILE A 29 -9.58 8.17 4.49
C ILE A 29 -10.48 7.60 3.37
N LEU A 30 -11.79 7.86 3.39
CA LEU A 30 -12.72 7.37 2.38
C LEU A 30 -12.49 8.00 1.00
N SER A 31 -11.88 9.19 0.96
CA SER A 31 -11.50 9.87 -0.28
C SER A 31 -10.25 9.27 -0.92
N TRP A 32 -9.53 8.39 -0.22
CA TRP A 32 -8.37 7.72 -0.78
C TRP A 32 -8.81 6.65 -1.78
N LYS A 33 -8.41 6.81 -3.03
CA LYS A 33 -8.64 5.85 -4.10
C LYS A 33 -7.65 4.70 -3.99
N LEU A 34 -8.08 3.57 -3.43
CA LEU A 34 -7.20 2.41 -3.22
C LEU A 34 -7.32 1.37 -4.34
N ASN A 35 -8.50 1.29 -4.97
CA ASN A 35 -8.78 0.30 -6.00
C ASN A 35 -9.73 0.88 -7.05
N VAL A 36 -9.58 0.47 -8.31
CA VAL A 36 -10.46 0.85 -9.43
C VAL A 36 -11.91 0.41 -9.19
N LEU A 37 -12.11 -0.70 -8.47
CA LEU A 37 -13.41 -1.29 -8.17
C LEU A 37 -14.03 -0.75 -6.85
N GLU A 38 -13.42 0.24 -6.20
CA GLU A 38 -13.96 0.74 -4.92
C GLU A 38 -15.34 1.38 -5.06
N SER A 39 -15.75 1.79 -6.27
CA SER A 39 -17.06 2.36 -6.55
C SER A 39 -18.23 1.39 -6.31
N TYR A 40 -17.94 0.09 -6.18
CA TYR A 40 -18.94 -0.93 -5.88
C TYR A 40 -19.20 -1.10 -4.38
N LEU A 41 -18.42 -0.45 -3.52
CA LEU A 41 -18.58 -0.49 -2.07
C LEU A 41 -19.30 0.76 -1.58
N THR A 42 -20.17 0.59 -0.59
CA THR A 42 -20.69 1.73 0.17
C THR A 42 -19.59 2.35 1.03
N PRO A 43 -19.72 3.64 1.41
CA PRO A 43 -18.75 4.29 2.29
C PRO A 43 -18.57 3.58 3.64
N ASP A 44 -19.63 2.95 4.16
CA ASP A 44 -19.59 2.24 5.44
C ASP A 44 -18.87 0.89 5.31
N GLU A 45 -19.14 0.09 4.26
CA GLU A 45 -18.39 -1.14 3.97
C GLU A 45 -16.89 -0.86 3.77
N LYS A 46 -16.58 0.22 3.02
CA LYS A 46 -15.19 0.67 2.83
C LYS A 46 -14.55 1.04 4.16
N TYR A 47 -15.27 1.75 5.04
CA TYR A 47 -14.74 2.15 6.34
C TYR A 47 -14.54 0.95 7.27
N GLU A 48 -15.46 0.00 7.30
CA GLU A 48 -15.37 -1.22 8.12
C GLU A 48 -14.13 -2.03 7.77
N MET A 49 -13.86 -2.22 6.48
CA MET A 49 -12.64 -2.88 6.02
C MET A 49 -11.37 -2.13 6.44
N ILE A 50 -11.37 -0.79 6.33
CA ILE A 50 -10.25 0.05 6.78
C ILE A 50 -10.05 -0.07 8.29
N GLU A 51 -11.13 -0.03 9.07
CA GLU A 51 -11.10 -0.15 10.52
C GLU A 51 -10.54 -1.50 10.95
N GLN A 52 -10.98 -2.60 10.32
CA GLN A 52 -10.46 -3.93 10.59
C GLN A 52 -8.95 -4.03 10.35
N VAL A 53 -8.48 -3.54 9.19
CA VAL A 53 -7.04 -3.54 8.86
C VAL A 53 -6.24 -2.66 9.83
N LEU A 54 -6.76 -1.49 10.19
CA LEU A 54 -6.08 -0.60 11.14
C LEU A 54 -6.04 -1.18 12.55
N VAL A 55 -7.08 -1.91 12.97
CA VAL A 55 -7.07 -2.67 14.23
C VAL A 55 -5.97 -3.72 14.17
N ASP A 56 -5.93 -4.57 13.15
CA ASP A 56 -4.93 -5.63 13.04
C ASP A 56 -3.49 -5.07 13.07
N VAL A 57 -3.20 -4.09 12.22
CA VAL A 57 -1.87 -3.49 12.13
C VAL A 57 -1.50 -2.73 13.40
N THR A 58 -2.44 -2.00 14.02
CA THR A 58 -2.16 -1.25 15.27
C THR A 58 -1.83 -2.19 16.42
N ASN A 59 -2.55 -3.30 16.55
CA ASN A 59 -2.30 -4.26 17.63
C ASN A 59 -1.01 -5.06 17.38
N GLN A 60 -0.64 -5.33 16.12
CA GLN A 60 0.66 -5.93 15.81
C GLN A 60 1.84 -4.99 16.11
N VAL A 61 1.73 -3.72 15.70
CA VAL A 61 2.82 -2.73 15.86
C VAL A 61 2.91 -2.23 17.29
N GLY A 62 1.77 -2.02 17.95
CA GLY A 62 1.66 -1.43 19.28
C GLY A 62 1.91 0.08 19.32
N ILE A 63 1.64 0.69 20.48
CA ILE A 63 1.73 2.14 20.68
C ILE A 63 2.58 2.45 21.90
N ASP A 64 3.65 3.22 21.68
CA ASP A 64 4.44 3.83 22.74
C ASP A 64 3.72 5.07 23.30
N VAL A 65 3.18 4.94 24.51
CA VAL A 65 2.35 5.98 25.12
C VAL A 65 3.15 7.24 25.49
N ASN A 66 4.41 7.09 25.88
CA ASN A 66 5.28 8.19 26.28
C ASN A 66 5.79 8.95 25.05
N LEU A 67 6.10 8.24 23.96
CA LEU A 67 6.43 8.87 22.70
C LEU A 67 5.21 9.61 22.12
N ALA A 68 4.03 8.99 22.17
CA ALA A 68 2.79 9.62 21.71
C ALA A 68 2.48 10.91 22.50
N ALA A 69 2.77 10.94 23.81
CA ALA A 69 2.61 12.14 24.64
C ALA A 69 3.38 13.37 24.12
N CYS A 70 4.47 13.16 23.37
CA CYS A 70 5.28 14.24 22.81
C CYS A 70 4.72 14.80 21.50
N HIS A 71 3.94 14.01 20.76
CA HIS A 71 3.44 14.37 19.44
C HIS A 71 2.01 13.87 19.21
N GLU A 72 1.06 14.80 19.11
CA GLU A 72 -0.37 14.51 18.99
C GLU A 72 -0.72 13.50 17.88
N TRP A 73 -0.06 13.60 16.72
CA TRP A 73 -0.33 12.73 15.56
C TRP A 73 0.00 11.24 15.81
N LEU A 74 0.85 10.93 16.80
CA LEU A 74 1.17 9.56 17.19
C LEU A 74 0.06 8.91 18.04
N PHE A 75 -0.91 9.67 18.54
CA PHE A 75 -2.08 9.12 19.22
C PHE A 75 -3.16 8.65 18.25
N ALA A 76 -3.10 9.00 16.96
CA ALA A 76 -4.16 8.67 16.02
C ALA A 76 -4.46 7.15 15.92
N PRO A 77 -3.47 6.23 15.98
CA PRO A 77 -3.72 4.80 16.03
C PRO A 77 -4.42 4.32 17.31
N LEU A 78 -4.40 5.08 18.40
CA LEU A 78 -4.90 4.65 19.71
C LEU A 78 -6.38 4.24 19.67
N GLN A 79 -7.17 4.82 18.76
CA GLN A 79 -8.57 4.44 18.57
C GLN A 79 -8.75 3.01 18.03
N PHE A 80 -7.71 2.40 17.43
CA PHE A 80 -7.72 1.07 16.84
C PHE A 80 -7.06 0.01 17.73
N VAL A 81 -6.59 0.38 18.93
CA VAL A 81 -6.13 -0.61 19.92
C VAL A 81 -7.33 -1.41 20.44
N SER A 82 -7.14 -2.70 20.61
CA SER A 82 -8.17 -3.63 21.10
C SER A 82 -8.80 -3.13 22.41
N GLY A 83 -10.14 -3.07 22.45
CA GLY A 83 -10.90 -2.57 23.59
C GLY A 83 -11.05 -1.04 23.66
N LEU A 84 -10.26 -0.30 22.88
CA LEU A 84 -10.42 1.14 22.68
C LEU A 84 -11.35 1.43 21.50
N GLY A 85 -11.53 2.73 21.27
CA GLY A 85 -12.39 3.33 20.26
C GLY A 85 -12.24 4.84 20.40
N PRO A 86 -12.78 5.65 19.47
CA PRO A 86 -12.45 7.08 19.39
C PRO A 86 -12.63 7.84 20.72
N ARG A 87 -13.73 7.56 21.42
CA ARG A 87 -14.04 8.17 22.73
C ARG A 87 -13.06 7.78 23.83
N LYS A 88 -12.74 6.48 23.96
CA LYS A 88 -11.84 5.97 24.99
C LYS A 88 -10.40 6.40 24.72
N ALA A 89 -9.96 6.34 23.45
CA ALA A 89 -8.66 6.81 23.01
C ALA A 89 -8.47 8.29 23.32
N SER A 90 -9.45 9.15 23.01
CA SER A 90 -9.41 10.58 23.34
C SER A 90 -9.33 10.84 24.85
N SER A 91 -9.98 10.01 25.66
CA SER A 91 -9.89 10.12 27.12
C SER A 91 -8.52 9.71 27.65
N LEU A 92 -7.96 8.62 27.12
CA LEU A 92 -6.65 8.12 27.49
C LEU A 92 -5.54 9.08 27.06
N GLN A 93 -5.60 9.62 25.85
CA GLN A 93 -4.69 10.65 25.35
C GLN A 93 -4.61 11.84 26.30
N ARG A 94 -5.77 12.41 26.70
CA ARG A 94 -5.80 13.56 27.63
C ARG A 94 -5.17 13.23 28.97
N ALA A 95 -5.40 12.03 29.50
CA ALA A 95 -4.81 11.63 30.78
C ALA A 95 -3.31 11.36 30.70
N VAL A 96 -2.83 10.74 29.62
CA VAL A 96 -1.39 10.52 29.39
C VAL A 96 -0.66 11.86 29.22
N VAL A 97 -1.22 12.78 28.43
CA VAL A 97 -0.66 14.14 28.26
C VAL A 97 -0.68 14.91 29.58
N GLY A 98 -1.76 14.81 30.36
CA GLY A 98 -1.87 15.46 31.67
C GLY A 98 -0.91 14.91 32.73
N ALA A 99 -0.65 13.60 32.72
CA ALA A 99 0.34 12.96 33.58
C ALA A 99 1.79 13.29 33.16
N GLY A 100 2.01 13.55 31.87
CA GLY A 100 3.30 13.91 31.28
C GLY A 100 4.25 12.73 31.08
N ARG A 101 4.27 11.77 32.02
CA ARG A 101 5.11 10.56 31.97
C ARG A 101 4.38 9.38 32.60
N ILE A 102 4.53 8.20 32.00
CA ILE A 102 4.03 6.93 32.52
C ILE A 102 5.23 6.01 32.72
N TYR A 103 5.39 5.43 33.91
CA TYR A 103 6.52 4.54 34.22
C TYR A 103 6.13 3.06 34.24
N SER A 104 4.85 2.74 34.38
CA SER A 104 4.37 1.37 34.24
C SER A 104 2.98 1.29 33.62
N ARG A 105 2.69 0.18 32.93
CA ARG A 105 1.33 -0.13 32.43
C ARG A 105 0.29 -0.14 33.56
N LYS A 106 0.68 -0.49 34.79
CA LYS A 106 -0.22 -0.53 35.95
C LYS A 106 -0.72 0.86 36.36
N GLU A 107 0.01 1.93 36.02
CA GLU A 107 -0.39 3.31 36.31
C GLU A 107 -1.61 3.74 35.47
N ILE A 108 -1.81 3.14 34.30
CA ILE A 108 -2.91 3.49 33.39
C ILE A 108 -4.28 3.24 34.05
N PRO A 109 -4.59 2.05 34.58
CA PRO A 109 -5.85 1.83 35.29
C PRO A 109 -5.84 2.42 36.71
N MET A 110 -4.70 2.38 37.42
CA MET A 110 -4.67 2.73 38.86
C MET A 110 -4.59 4.24 39.13
N ASN A 111 -3.73 4.95 38.40
CA ASN A 111 -3.44 6.36 38.67
C ASN A 111 -4.27 7.28 37.78
N LEU A 112 -4.44 6.93 36.50
CA LEU A 112 -5.23 7.76 35.57
C LEU A 112 -6.73 7.52 35.72
N GLY A 113 -7.15 6.31 36.14
CA GLY A 113 -8.56 5.96 36.34
C GLY A 113 -9.44 6.02 35.09
N VAL A 114 -8.82 6.10 33.89
CA VAL A 114 -9.55 6.34 32.63
C VAL A 114 -10.11 5.07 32.01
N LEU A 115 -9.43 3.94 32.20
CA LEU A 115 -9.83 2.66 31.63
C LEU A 115 -10.41 1.74 32.71
N LYS A 116 -11.60 1.20 32.45
CA LYS A 116 -12.16 0.10 33.25
C LYS A 116 -11.30 -1.15 33.09
N ARG A 117 -11.30 -2.03 34.08
CA ARG A 117 -10.51 -3.28 34.11
C ARG A 117 -10.58 -4.06 32.79
N ASN A 118 -11.76 -4.38 32.27
CA ASN A 118 -11.89 -5.17 31.04
C ASN A 118 -11.30 -4.46 29.81
N VAL A 119 -11.40 -3.13 29.76
CA VAL A 119 -10.84 -2.34 28.67
C VAL A 119 -9.31 -2.34 28.76
N PHE A 120 -8.76 -2.20 29.96
CA PHE A 120 -7.32 -2.30 30.18
C PHE A 120 -6.79 -3.68 29.83
N MET A 121 -7.46 -4.76 30.26
CA MET A 121 -7.06 -6.14 29.92
C MET A 121 -7.03 -6.36 28.40
N ASN A 122 -7.98 -5.81 27.65
CA ASN A 122 -7.97 -5.95 26.19
C ASN A 122 -6.85 -5.13 25.53
N ALA A 123 -6.41 -4.02 26.14
CA ALA A 123 -5.48 -3.08 25.53
C ALA A 123 -4.02 -3.27 25.97
N ALA A 124 -3.77 -3.83 27.16
CA ALA A 124 -2.49 -3.70 27.86
C ALA A 124 -1.30 -4.30 27.09
N GLY A 125 -1.50 -5.41 26.37
CA GLY A 125 -0.44 -6.03 25.55
C GLY A 125 0.03 -5.16 24.37
N PHE A 126 -0.78 -4.18 23.97
CA PHE A 126 -0.54 -3.32 22.81
C PHE A 126 -0.04 -1.91 23.20
N LEU A 127 -0.13 -1.56 24.50
CA LEU A 127 0.33 -0.28 25.04
C LEU A 127 1.75 -0.44 25.59
N ARG A 128 2.74 0.02 24.83
CA ARG A 128 4.14 -0.03 25.21
C ARG A 128 4.50 1.13 26.13
N VAL A 129 5.17 0.84 27.24
CA VAL A 129 5.70 1.85 28.16
C VAL A 129 7.22 1.67 28.25
N ARG A 130 7.96 2.70 27.85
CA ARG A 130 9.42 2.73 27.92
C ARG A 130 9.94 4.14 28.20
N GLY A 131 11.24 4.27 28.42
CA GLY A 131 11.93 5.54 28.67
C GLY A 131 12.06 6.41 27.41
N SER A 132 10.95 6.69 26.74
CA SER A 132 10.87 7.56 25.56
C SER A 132 10.27 8.92 25.92
N GLY A 133 10.42 9.90 25.02
CA GLY A 133 9.84 11.23 25.22
C GLY A 133 10.35 11.90 26.50
N GLN A 134 9.43 12.42 27.31
CA GLN A 134 9.81 13.04 28.59
C GLN A 134 10.24 12.01 29.65
N ALA A 135 9.79 10.75 29.55
CA ALA A 135 10.16 9.70 30.51
C ALA A 135 11.65 9.34 30.43
N ALA A 136 12.30 9.62 29.30
CA ALA A 136 13.75 9.43 29.09
C ALA A 136 14.63 10.26 30.05
N LEU A 137 14.09 11.35 30.62
CA LEU A 137 14.83 12.27 31.50
C LEU A 137 14.75 11.87 33.00
N GLY A 138 14.02 10.81 33.34
CA GLY A 138 13.86 10.34 34.71
C GLY A 138 14.83 9.21 35.06
N ASN A 139 15.25 9.15 36.32
CA ASN A 139 16.05 8.03 36.87
C ASN A 139 15.16 6.87 37.39
N HIS A 140 13.93 6.74 36.87
CA HIS A 140 13.02 5.71 37.35
C HIS A 140 13.35 4.37 36.69
N VAL A 141 13.39 3.31 37.49
CA VAL A 141 13.58 1.94 36.98
C VAL A 141 12.26 1.52 36.32
N LEU A 142 12.34 1.18 35.04
CA LEU A 142 11.18 0.72 34.26
C LEU A 142 11.13 -0.81 34.26
N ASP A 143 9.91 -1.36 34.31
CA ASP A 143 9.73 -2.79 34.13
C ASP A 143 10.06 -3.17 32.68
N LEU A 144 11.07 -4.00 32.48
CA LEU A 144 11.52 -4.43 31.14
C LEU A 144 10.40 -5.17 30.37
N LEU A 145 9.43 -5.76 31.08
CA LEU A 145 8.28 -6.43 30.47
C LEU A 145 7.24 -5.44 29.92
N ASP A 146 7.21 -4.20 30.40
CA ASP A 146 6.33 -3.15 29.84
C ASP A 146 6.80 -2.69 28.44
N ASP A 147 8.04 -3.01 28.08
CA ASP A 147 8.67 -2.84 26.76
C ASP A 147 8.55 -4.10 25.87
N THR A 148 7.62 -5.01 26.17
CA THR A 148 7.36 -6.25 25.41
C THR A 148 5.87 -6.45 25.14
N ARG A 149 5.49 -7.33 24.21
CA ARG A 149 4.07 -7.68 23.98
C ARG A 149 3.50 -8.63 25.03
N ILE A 150 4.32 -9.06 26.00
CA ILE A 150 3.86 -9.91 27.10
C ILE A 150 2.77 -9.16 27.85
N HIS A 151 1.61 -9.81 27.98
CA HIS A 151 0.48 -9.24 28.69
C HIS A 151 0.76 -9.25 30.21
N PRO A 152 0.35 -8.21 30.98
CA PRO A 152 0.57 -8.16 32.44
C PRO A 152 0.08 -9.37 33.24
N GLU A 153 -0.92 -10.10 32.73
CA GLU A 153 -1.40 -11.35 33.36
C GLU A 153 -0.38 -12.50 33.32
N SER A 154 0.63 -12.38 32.45
CA SER A 154 1.65 -13.39 32.21
C SER A 154 3.03 -12.93 32.70
N TYR A 155 3.13 -11.83 33.45
CA TYR A 155 4.41 -11.32 33.96
C TYR A 155 5.07 -12.28 34.94
N ASP A 156 4.30 -12.92 35.81
CA ASP A 156 4.84 -13.91 36.75
C ASP A 156 5.42 -15.12 36.00
N LEU A 157 4.78 -15.52 34.89
CA LEU A 157 5.24 -16.60 34.03
C LEU A 157 6.54 -16.24 33.30
N ALA A 158 6.63 -15.00 32.79
CA ALA A 158 7.82 -14.49 32.13
C ALA A 158 9.00 -14.34 33.11
N ARG A 159 8.75 -13.84 34.32
CA ARG A 159 9.76 -13.76 35.38
C ARG A 159 10.26 -15.14 35.78
N LYS A 160 9.35 -16.11 35.94
CA LYS A 160 9.72 -17.49 36.23
C LYS A 160 10.61 -18.09 35.14
N MET A 161 10.19 -17.98 33.87
CA MET A 161 10.98 -18.46 32.73
C MET A 161 12.37 -17.82 32.69
N ALA A 162 12.48 -16.51 32.91
CA ALA A 162 13.76 -15.83 32.94
C ALA A 162 14.64 -16.32 34.11
N LYS A 163 14.08 -16.52 35.30
CA LYS A 163 14.83 -17.05 36.46
C LYS A 163 15.30 -18.49 36.23
N ASP A 164 14.45 -19.35 35.67
CA ASP A 164 14.79 -20.76 35.37
C ASP A 164 15.94 -20.84 34.37
N VAL A 165 15.89 -20.07 33.28
CA VAL A 165 16.99 -20.00 32.29
C VAL A 165 18.25 -19.40 32.90
N TYR A 166 18.13 -18.35 33.72
CA TYR A 166 19.28 -17.73 34.37
C TYR A 166 19.99 -18.69 35.34
N ALA A 167 19.23 -19.49 36.09
CA ALA A 167 19.77 -20.51 36.98
C ALA A 167 20.52 -21.60 36.22
N GLU A 168 20.01 -22.04 35.07
CA GLU A 168 20.72 -22.94 34.18
C GLU A 168 22.02 -22.31 33.63
N ASP A 169 22.01 -21.01 33.31
CA ASP A 169 23.19 -20.27 32.84
C ASP A 169 24.29 -20.19 33.90
N VAL A 170 23.92 -19.96 35.17
CA VAL A 170 24.85 -19.80 36.30
C VAL A 170 25.22 -21.15 36.93
N GLY A 171 24.44 -22.21 36.69
CA GLY A 171 24.64 -23.53 37.29
C GLY A 171 24.35 -23.58 38.79
N GLN A 172 23.48 -22.70 39.28
CA GLN A 172 23.07 -22.58 40.69
C GLN A 172 21.55 -22.59 40.80
N ASP A 173 21.01 -23.05 41.94
CA ASP A 173 19.57 -22.98 42.20
C ASP A 173 19.17 -21.51 42.36
N ILE A 174 17.99 -21.12 41.83
CA ILE A 174 17.44 -19.77 41.96
C ILE A 174 17.34 -19.34 43.42
N ASN A 175 17.01 -20.29 44.31
CA ASN A 175 16.84 -20.00 45.73
C ASN A 175 18.14 -19.63 46.44
N ASP A 176 19.29 -19.97 45.84
CA ASP A 176 20.62 -19.64 46.36
C ASP A 176 21.14 -18.29 45.83
N LEU A 177 20.46 -17.70 44.84
CA LEU A 177 20.79 -16.38 44.30
C LEU A 177 20.23 -15.26 45.18
N ASP A 178 20.96 -14.16 45.26
CA ASP A 178 20.48 -12.96 45.96
C ASP A 178 19.28 -12.31 45.23
N GLU A 179 18.50 -11.51 45.98
CA GLU A 179 17.28 -10.87 45.47
C GLU A 179 17.57 -9.95 44.27
N ASP A 180 18.72 -9.26 44.29
CA ASP A 180 19.20 -8.42 43.20
C ASP A 180 19.48 -9.22 41.92
N ALA A 181 20.13 -10.39 42.00
CA ALA A 181 20.33 -11.25 40.82
C ALA A 181 19.01 -11.79 40.27
N GLN A 182 18.05 -12.10 41.14
CA GLN A 182 16.72 -12.55 40.71
C GLN A 182 15.93 -11.44 39.99
N GLU A 183 16.09 -10.17 40.38
CA GLU A 183 15.49 -9.03 39.70
C GLU A 183 16.15 -8.77 38.33
N MET A 184 17.46 -8.94 38.23
CA MET A 184 18.21 -8.77 36.99
C MET A 184 18.07 -9.94 36.00
N ALA A 185 17.44 -11.05 36.37
CA ALA A 185 17.32 -12.24 35.53
C ALA A 185 16.77 -11.94 34.12
N ILE A 186 15.77 -11.05 34.00
CA ILE A 186 15.21 -10.67 32.69
C ILE A 186 16.25 -9.94 31.83
N GLU A 187 17.05 -9.06 32.42
CA GLU A 187 18.08 -8.32 31.70
C GLU A 187 19.22 -9.25 31.24
N GLN A 188 19.62 -10.20 32.09
CA GLN A 188 20.69 -11.15 31.80
C GLN A 188 20.29 -12.18 30.73
N VAL A 189 19.03 -12.63 30.73
CA VAL A 189 18.55 -13.67 29.82
C VAL A 189 18.16 -13.11 28.45
N ARG A 190 17.94 -11.79 28.33
CA ARG A 190 17.65 -11.11 27.06
C ARG A 190 18.76 -11.38 26.02
N GLY A 191 18.41 -12.13 24.98
CA GLY A 191 19.33 -12.51 23.91
C GLY A 191 20.31 -13.65 24.24
N SER A 192 20.17 -14.30 25.40
CA SER A 192 20.99 -15.46 25.80
C SER A 192 20.85 -16.64 24.83
N VAL A 193 21.89 -17.46 24.74
CA VAL A 193 21.89 -18.66 23.88
C VAL A 193 20.97 -19.74 24.45
N ASN A 194 20.91 -19.86 25.78
CA ASN A 194 20.10 -20.89 26.44
C ASN A 194 18.61 -20.59 26.31
N LEU A 195 18.17 -19.32 26.39
CA LEU A 195 16.79 -18.97 26.06
C LEU A 195 16.43 -19.35 24.61
N LYS A 196 17.35 -19.16 23.64
CA LYS A 196 17.12 -19.58 22.24
C LYS A 196 16.93 -21.09 22.13
N ARG A 197 17.71 -21.87 22.89
CA ARG A 197 17.71 -23.34 22.85
C ARG A 197 16.64 -23.99 23.71
N LEU A 198 16.00 -23.24 24.62
CA LEU A 198 14.95 -23.73 25.49
C LEU A 198 13.86 -24.46 24.70
N ASP A 199 13.61 -25.72 25.06
CA ASP A 199 12.53 -26.53 24.50
C ASP A 199 11.20 -26.14 25.18
N ILE A 200 10.36 -25.46 24.41
CA ILE A 200 9.07 -24.96 24.90
C ILE A 200 8.08 -26.09 25.18
N ASP A 201 8.13 -27.20 24.44
CA ASP A 201 7.19 -28.29 24.62
C ASP A 201 7.50 -29.04 25.93
N ALA A 202 8.78 -29.29 26.21
CA ALA A 202 9.22 -29.86 27.49
C ALA A 202 8.93 -28.91 28.67
N TYR A 203 9.26 -27.63 28.53
CA TYR A 203 9.03 -26.62 29.58
C TYR A 203 7.54 -26.44 29.88
N SER A 204 6.69 -26.36 28.83
CA SER A 204 5.24 -26.27 28.98
C SER A 204 4.67 -27.48 29.71
N GLY A 205 5.16 -28.70 29.42
CA GLY A 205 4.77 -29.91 30.15
C GLY A 205 5.04 -29.79 31.65
N SER A 206 6.22 -29.32 32.05
CA SER A 206 6.56 -29.14 33.47
C SER A 206 5.65 -28.14 34.19
N ILE A 207 5.25 -27.06 33.51
CA ILE A 207 4.37 -26.01 34.04
C ILE A 207 2.91 -26.48 34.12
N GLU A 208 2.46 -27.24 33.13
CA GLU A 208 1.10 -27.76 33.06
C GLU A 208 0.78 -28.67 34.26
N LEU A 209 1.75 -29.46 34.73
CA LEU A 209 1.61 -30.24 35.97
C LEU A 209 1.32 -29.38 37.20
N HIS A 210 1.81 -28.13 37.24
CA HIS A 210 1.64 -27.23 38.38
C HIS A 210 0.40 -26.33 38.26
N LEU A 211 0.09 -25.84 37.05
CA LEU A 211 -1.00 -24.89 36.81
C LEU A 211 -2.32 -25.57 36.37
N GLY A 212 -2.29 -26.84 35.94
CA GLY A 212 -3.45 -27.55 35.44
C GLY A 212 -3.99 -27.06 34.09
N THR A 213 -3.26 -26.16 33.42
CA THR A 213 -3.62 -25.61 32.11
C THR A 213 -2.39 -25.53 31.21
N SER A 214 -2.52 -25.96 29.97
CA SER A 214 -1.46 -25.80 28.97
C SER A 214 -1.37 -24.34 28.50
N LYS A 215 -0.17 -23.74 28.61
CA LYS A 215 0.13 -22.36 28.17
C LYS A 215 1.23 -22.31 27.11
N ARG A 216 1.34 -23.37 26.30
CA ARG A 216 2.41 -23.60 25.34
C ARG A 216 2.67 -22.40 24.40
N GLU A 217 1.62 -21.90 23.74
CA GLU A 217 1.74 -20.73 22.83
C GLU A 217 2.18 -19.48 23.58
N THR A 218 1.59 -19.22 24.76
CA THR A 218 1.95 -18.06 25.58
C THR A 218 3.41 -18.12 26.03
N LEU A 219 3.92 -19.30 26.36
CA LEU A 219 5.33 -19.52 26.71
C LEU A 219 6.24 -19.30 25.50
N TYR A 220 5.83 -19.77 24.32
CA TYR A 220 6.55 -19.50 23.07
C TYR A 220 6.63 -18.00 22.79
N ASP A 221 5.51 -17.28 22.88
CA ASP A 221 5.46 -15.84 22.66
C ASP A 221 6.28 -15.06 23.69
N ILE A 222 6.24 -15.48 24.96
CA ILE A 222 7.10 -14.92 26.02
C ILE A 222 8.57 -15.11 25.65
N LYS A 223 8.98 -16.33 25.25
CA LYS A 223 10.37 -16.59 24.82
C LYS A 223 10.76 -15.67 23.66
N MET A 224 9.90 -15.54 22.65
CA MET A 224 10.16 -14.68 21.49
C MET A 224 10.28 -13.20 21.86
N GLU A 225 9.43 -12.70 22.76
CA GLU A 225 9.48 -11.31 23.24
C GLU A 225 10.65 -11.05 24.20
N LEU A 226 11.09 -12.03 25.00
CA LEU A 226 12.31 -11.94 25.79
C LEU A 226 13.56 -11.94 24.89
N LEU A 227 13.54 -12.59 23.73
CA LEU A 227 14.63 -12.55 22.75
C LEU A 227 14.62 -11.27 21.89
N HIS A 228 13.42 -10.85 21.47
CA HIS A 228 13.19 -9.83 20.44
C HIS A 228 12.09 -8.86 20.88
N GLY A 229 12.35 -8.16 21.99
CA GLY A 229 11.38 -7.28 22.65
C GLY A 229 10.74 -6.28 21.70
N PHE A 230 9.42 -6.41 21.52
CA PHE A 230 8.59 -5.49 20.76
C PHE A 230 9.09 -5.17 19.33
N THR A 231 9.71 -6.15 18.66
CA THR A 231 10.18 -5.99 17.27
C THR A 231 9.02 -5.64 16.34
N ASP A 232 9.26 -4.75 15.39
CA ASP A 232 8.31 -4.40 14.34
C ASP A 232 8.41 -5.42 13.20
N TRP A 233 7.29 -6.09 12.90
CA TRP A 233 7.22 -7.15 11.88
C TRP A 233 6.85 -6.62 10.49
N ARG A 234 6.60 -5.32 10.36
CA ARG A 234 6.29 -4.71 9.07
C ARG A 234 7.50 -4.75 8.15
N ALA A 235 7.22 -4.76 6.84
CA ALA A 235 8.28 -4.62 5.85
C ALA A 235 9.02 -3.28 6.08
N PRO A 236 10.36 -3.29 6.10
CA PRO A 236 11.12 -2.05 6.17
C PRO A 236 10.84 -1.20 4.93
N TYR A 237 10.96 0.12 5.09
CA TYR A 237 10.79 1.04 3.98
C TYR A 237 11.78 0.73 2.85
N SER A 238 11.27 0.65 1.63
CA SER A 238 12.05 0.59 0.40
C SER A 238 11.77 1.83 -0.44
N GLU A 239 12.82 2.37 -1.06
CA GLU A 239 12.64 3.44 -2.04
C GLU A 239 11.79 2.93 -3.22
N PRO A 240 10.93 3.80 -3.79
CA PRO A 240 10.16 3.43 -4.96
C PRO A 240 11.09 3.04 -6.10
N THR A 241 10.70 2.00 -6.82
CA THR A 241 11.39 1.62 -8.06
C THR A 241 11.23 2.70 -9.12
N GLN A 242 12.12 2.73 -10.12
CA GLN A 242 12.00 3.67 -11.26
C GLN A 242 10.63 3.60 -11.96
N ASP A 243 10.02 2.41 -11.97
CA ASP A 243 8.68 2.18 -12.50
C ASP A 243 7.61 2.88 -11.66
N GLU A 244 7.66 2.68 -10.34
CA GLU A 244 6.74 3.32 -9.40
C GLU A 244 6.90 4.84 -9.39
N GLU A 245 8.13 5.36 -9.38
CA GLU A 245 8.41 6.79 -9.47
C GLU A 245 7.78 7.40 -10.72
N PHE A 246 7.98 6.76 -11.88
CA PHE A 246 7.43 7.22 -13.14
C PHE A 246 5.90 7.32 -13.09
N TYR A 247 5.21 6.30 -12.57
CA TYR A 247 3.74 6.33 -12.45
C TYR A 247 3.25 7.30 -11.37
N MET A 248 3.97 7.46 -10.25
CA MET A 248 3.64 8.44 -9.21
C MET A 248 3.72 9.88 -9.74
N ILE A 249 4.70 10.18 -10.60
CA ILE A 249 4.91 11.52 -11.17
C ILE A 249 3.96 11.78 -12.34
N SER A 250 3.78 10.79 -13.22
CA SER A 250 2.93 10.94 -14.41
C SER A 250 1.43 10.84 -14.12
N GLY A 251 1.04 10.14 -13.05
CA GLY A 251 -0.35 9.80 -12.77
C GLY A 251 -0.94 8.76 -13.71
N GLU A 252 -0.12 8.17 -14.58
CA GLU A 252 -0.51 7.10 -15.50
C GLU A 252 -0.44 5.74 -14.80
N THR A 253 -1.04 4.73 -15.40
CA THR A 253 -0.95 3.34 -14.94
C THR A 253 -0.41 2.43 -16.06
N PRO A 254 0.05 1.21 -15.75
CA PRO A 254 0.43 0.24 -16.76
C PRO A 254 -0.70 -0.08 -17.74
N GLU A 255 -1.96 0.12 -17.34
CA GLU A 255 -3.10 -0.03 -18.23
C GLU A 255 -3.18 1.17 -19.17
N THR A 256 -3.13 2.41 -18.67
CA THR A 256 -3.33 3.63 -19.48
C THR A 256 -2.14 3.96 -20.38
N LEU A 257 -0.91 3.64 -19.97
CA LEU A 257 0.31 3.93 -20.70
C LEU A 257 1.18 2.66 -20.84
N ALA A 258 1.02 1.97 -21.96
CA ALA A 258 1.77 0.75 -22.27
C ALA A 258 2.30 0.75 -23.71
N GLU A 259 3.35 -0.04 -23.93
CA GLU A 259 3.87 -0.29 -25.27
C GLU A 259 2.79 -0.84 -26.20
N GLY A 260 2.78 -0.31 -27.42
CA GLY A 260 1.80 -0.59 -28.46
C GLY A 260 0.43 0.04 -28.27
N ARG A 261 0.17 0.79 -27.20
CA ARG A 261 -1.09 1.54 -27.06
C ARG A 261 -1.11 2.72 -28.03
N LEU A 262 -2.29 3.01 -28.58
CA LEU A 262 -2.52 4.22 -29.38
C LEU A 262 -2.80 5.40 -28.43
N VAL A 263 -2.13 6.51 -28.68
CA VAL A 263 -2.25 7.75 -27.92
C VAL A 263 -2.31 8.94 -28.86
N GLN A 264 -2.93 10.02 -28.40
CA GLN A 264 -2.88 11.32 -29.08
C GLN A 264 -1.80 12.17 -28.42
N ALA A 265 -1.02 12.87 -29.24
CA ALA A 265 0.02 13.77 -28.77
C ALA A 265 -0.08 15.10 -29.51
N THR A 266 0.05 16.20 -28.78
CA THR A 266 0.06 17.55 -29.35
C THR A 266 1.50 17.94 -29.68
N VAL A 267 1.77 18.30 -30.92
CA VAL A 267 3.10 18.70 -31.38
C VAL A 267 3.46 20.05 -30.75
N ARG A 268 4.55 20.08 -29.98
CA ARG A 268 5.05 21.31 -29.35
C ARG A 268 6.14 21.96 -30.17
N ARG A 269 7.04 21.16 -30.74
CA ARG A 269 8.17 21.67 -31.50
C ARG A 269 8.65 20.67 -32.54
N VAL A 270 8.97 21.15 -33.73
CA VAL A 270 9.66 20.36 -34.75
C VAL A 270 11.10 20.87 -34.87
N GLN A 271 12.09 19.99 -34.67
CA GLN A 271 13.50 20.37 -34.72
C GLN A 271 14.32 19.33 -35.48
N GLY A 272 14.81 19.71 -36.66
CA GLY A 272 15.63 18.85 -37.52
C GLY A 272 14.90 17.56 -37.87
N GLN A 273 15.39 16.42 -37.36
CA GLN A 273 14.82 15.10 -37.61
C GLN A 273 13.97 14.56 -36.43
N ARG A 274 13.50 15.43 -35.53
CA ARG A 274 12.72 15.04 -34.35
C ARG A 274 11.51 15.95 -34.16
N ILE A 275 10.39 15.35 -33.77
CA ILE A 275 9.19 16.03 -33.32
C ILE A 275 9.08 15.82 -31.82
N PHE A 276 9.03 16.91 -31.07
CA PHE A 276 8.71 16.93 -29.66
C PHE A 276 7.22 17.21 -29.52
N CYS A 277 6.53 16.32 -28.83
CA CYS A 277 5.10 16.41 -28.57
C CYS A 277 4.83 16.18 -27.10
N GLU A 278 3.61 16.48 -26.67
CA GLU A 278 3.15 16.33 -25.31
C GLU A 278 1.88 15.48 -25.32
N LEU A 279 1.86 14.45 -24.49
CA LEU A 279 0.66 13.64 -24.26
C LEU A 279 -0.31 14.40 -23.34
N GLU A 280 -1.55 13.94 -23.26
CA GLU A 280 -2.55 14.54 -22.35
C GLU A 280 -2.14 14.49 -20.87
N SER A 281 -1.33 13.51 -20.47
CA SER A 281 -0.74 13.43 -19.12
C SER A 281 0.39 14.43 -18.86
N GLY A 282 0.79 15.24 -19.84
CA GLY A 282 1.93 16.16 -19.74
C GLY A 282 3.29 15.50 -19.96
N LEU A 283 3.32 14.20 -20.26
CA LEU A 283 4.55 13.49 -20.60
C LEU A 283 5.10 13.93 -21.96
N MET A 284 6.44 14.02 -22.06
CA MET A 284 7.11 14.37 -23.30
C MET A 284 7.13 13.17 -24.25
N GLY A 285 6.46 13.31 -25.38
CA GLY A 285 6.55 12.41 -26.52
C GLY A 285 7.67 12.80 -27.48
N LEU A 286 8.39 11.82 -28.00
CA LEU A 286 9.39 12.00 -29.05
C LEU A 286 9.07 11.12 -30.25
N ILE A 287 8.94 11.73 -31.42
CA ILE A 287 8.80 11.03 -32.70
C ILE A 287 10.03 11.38 -33.55
N SER A 288 10.81 10.37 -33.93
CA SER A 288 11.93 10.55 -34.87
C SER A 288 11.39 10.65 -36.29
N LYS A 289 12.11 11.31 -37.22
CA LYS A 289 11.74 11.36 -38.66
C LYS A 289 11.47 9.96 -39.20
N GLU A 290 12.34 9.03 -38.84
CA GLU A 290 12.23 7.63 -39.21
C GLU A 290 10.97 6.96 -38.69
N ASP A 291 10.34 7.45 -37.63
CA ASP A 291 9.14 6.86 -37.01
C ASP A 291 7.87 7.68 -37.34
N PHE A 292 7.97 8.72 -38.17
CA PHE A 292 6.83 9.57 -38.53
C PHE A 292 6.03 9.03 -39.74
N SER A 293 6.71 8.57 -40.78
CA SER A 293 6.10 8.08 -42.02
C SER A 293 6.83 6.85 -42.56
N ASP A 294 6.14 6.06 -43.37
CA ASP A 294 6.74 4.93 -44.11
C ASP A 294 7.57 5.42 -45.32
N GLU A 295 7.25 6.61 -45.84
CA GLU A 295 8.06 7.32 -46.85
C GLU A 295 9.36 7.84 -46.21
N ARG A 296 10.45 8.01 -46.97
CA ARG A 296 11.73 8.51 -46.43
C ARG A 296 12.12 9.92 -46.90
N ASP A 297 11.62 10.32 -48.08
CA ASP A 297 11.96 11.59 -48.72
C ASP A 297 10.91 12.65 -48.41
N PHE A 298 11.04 13.26 -47.22
CA PHE A 298 10.27 14.44 -46.82
C PHE A 298 10.97 15.20 -45.70
N GLU A 299 10.62 16.47 -45.52
CA GLU A 299 10.98 17.26 -44.35
C GLU A 299 9.83 17.30 -43.35
N LEU A 300 10.14 17.15 -42.06
CA LEU A 300 9.12 17.12 -41.01
C LEU A 300 8.37 18.46 -40.91
N THR A 301 9.07 19.57 -41.11
CA THR A 301 8.54 20.93 -41.02
C THR A 301 7.44 21.21 -42.06
N GLU A 302 7.48 20.52 -43.21
CA GLU A 302 6.46 20.66 -44.25
C GLU A 302 5.20 19.83 -43.98
N ARG A 303 5.33 18.74 -43.21
CA ARG A 303 4.26 17.76 -42.97
C ARG A 303 3.52 18.01 -41.66
N VAL A 304 4.17 18.63 -40.69
CA VAL A 304 3.65 18.78 -39.33
C VAL A 304 3.84 20.21 -38.85
N ALA A 305 2.74 20.85 -38.48
CA ALA A 305 2.75 22.15 -37.84
C ALA A 305 2.78 22.00 -36.31
N GLU A 306 3.43 22.94 -35.64
CA GLU A 306 3.33 23.08 -34.18
C GLU A 306 1.87 23.36 -33.79
N GLY A 307 1.42 22.73 -32.70
CA GLY A 307 0.02 22.75 -32.25
C GLY A 307 -0.89 21.68 -32.87
N SER A 308 -0.43 20.96 -33.90
CA SER A 308 -1.21 19.85 -34.47
C SER A 308 -1.29 18.65 -33.51
N ILE A 309 -2.41 17.95 -33.53
CA ILE A 309 -2.60 16.71 -32.78
C ILE A 309 -2.33 15.55 -33.72
N VAL A 310 -1.45 14.64 -33.31
CA VAL A 310 -1.09 13.44 -34.06
C VAL A 310 -1.48 12.19 -33.29
N THR A 311 -2.08 11.23 -34.00
CA THR A 311 -2.37 9.90 -33.45
C THR A 311 -1.15 9.02 -33.68
N CYS A 312 -0.55 8.54 -32.59
CA CYS A 312 0.67 7.76 -32.65
C CYS A 312 0.56 6.55 -31.71
N LYS A 313 1.48 5.61 -31.88
CA LYS A 313 1.57 4.40 -31.08
C LYS A 313 2.81 4.48 -30.19
N ILE A 314 2.69 4.01 -28.95
CA ILE A 314 3.83 3.92 -28.03
C ILE A 314 4.75 2.80 -28.51
N LYS A 315 6.00 3.12 -28.81
CA LYS A 315 7.02 2.13 -29.20
C LYS A 315 7.69 1.55 -27.96
N PHE A 316 8.14 2.42 -27.06
CA PHE A 316 8.65 2.08 -25.73
C PHE A 316 8.67 3.32 -24.83
N ILE A 317 8.78 3.11 -23.52
CA ILE A 317 8.77 4.18 -22.51
C ILE A 317 10.14 4.26 -21.84
N ARG A 318 10.78 5.43 -21.91
CA ARG A 318 12.04 5.72 -21.20
C ARG A 318 11.73 6.36 -19.85
N LYS A 319 11.64 5.51 -18.83
CA LYS A 319 11.24 5.91 -17.48
C LYS A 319 12.30 6.78 -16.79
N ASP A 320 13.59 6.54 -17.06
CA ASP A 320 14.72 7.34 -16.58
C ASP A 320 14.63 8.83 -16.92
N ARG A 321 14.07 9.16 -18.09
CA ARG A 321 13.92 10.54 -18.59
C ARG A 321 12.48 11.02 -18.62
N HIS A 322 11.53 10.21 -18.15
CA HIS A 322 10.10 10.48 -18.25
C HIS A 322 9.67 10.81 -19.70
N GLN A 323 10.20 10.06 -20.67
CA GLN A 323 9.98 10.29 -22.10
C GLN A 323 9.30 9.09 -22.77
N VAL A 324 8.30 9.37 -23.59
CA VAL A 324 7.56 8.35 -24.35
C VAL A 324 8.04 8.39 -25.81
N ILE A 325 8.52 7.26 -26.32
CA ILE A 325 8.94 7.17 -27.73
C ILE A 325 7.75 6.70 -28.55
N LEU A 326 7.40 7.50 -29.55
CA LEU A 326 6.18 7.34 -30.35
C LEU A 326 6.51 7.06 -31.81
N THR A 327 5.63 6.31 -32.47
CA THR A 327 5.64 6.09 -33.92
C THR A 327 4.29 6.44 -34.51
N CYS A 328 4.28 7.16 -35.63
CA CYS A 328 3.08 7.52 -36.38
C CYS A 328 3.10 6.86 -37.78
N LYS A 329 4.03 5.93 -38.03
CA LYS A 329 4.08 5.12 -39.25
C LYS A 329 2.77 4.40 -39.49
N GLY A 330 2.30 4.44 -40.73
CA GLY A 330 1.11 3.69 -41.15
C GLY A 330 1.27 2.18 -40.92
N SER A 331 2.47 1.64 -41.17
CA SER A 331 2.81 0.25 -40.90
C SER A 331 2.69 -0.13 -39.41
N ASP A 332 3.24 0.66 -38.51
CA ASP A 332 3.23 0.39 -37.05
C ASP A 332 1.84 0.58 -36.43
N LEU A 333 1.09 1.58 -36.91
CA LEU A 333 -0.29 1.83 -36.49
C LEU A 333 -1.22 0.66 -36.83
N ARG A 334 -1.02 0.02 -37.99
CA ARG A 334 -1.80 -1.16 -38.43
C ARG A 334 -1.35 -2.46 -37.77
N ASN A 335 -0.12 -2.51 -37.25
CA ASN A 335 0.49 -3.75 -36.80
C ASN A 335 0.15 -4.05 -35.33
N ASN A 336 -0.73 -5.02 -35.06
CA ASN A 336 -1.08 -5.40 -33.68
C ASN A 336 0.00 -6.20 -32.93
N ARG A 337 1.17 -6.47 -33.51
CA ARG A 337 2.25 -7.21 -32.82
C ARG A 337 2.74 -6.56 -31.52
N LEU A 338 2.63 -5.24 -31.42
CA LEU A 338 3.04 -4.47 -30.25
C LEU A 338 1.94 -4.31 -29.20
N GLN A 339 0.67 -4.67 -29.47
CA GLN A 339 -0.32 -4.67 -28.39
C GLN A 339 0.21 -5.61 -27.32
N SER A 340 0.54 -5.03 -26.16
CA SER A 340 0.84 -5.76 -24.94
C SER A 340 -0.06 -6.99 -24.90
N LYS A 341 0.55 -8.18 -24.74
CA LYS A 341 -0.17 -9.40 -24.40
C LYS A 341 -0.81 -9.17 -23.03
N GLN A 342 -1.89 -8.40 -22.99
CA GLN A 342 -2.72 -8.37 -21.81
C GLN A 342 -3.10 -9.84 -21.56
N PRO A 343 -2.93 -10.33 -20.32
CA PRO A 343 -3.39 -11.66 -19.99
C PRO A 343 -4.90 -11.69 -20.29
N LYS A 344 -5.29 -12.32 -21.40
CA LYS A 344 -6.69 -12.58 -21.68
C LYS A 344 -7.16 -13.55 -20.60
N ASP A 345 -8.30 -13.25 -19.99
CA ASP A 345 -8.92 -14.14 -19.02
C ASP A 345 -9.09 -15.53 -19.67
N PRO A 346 -8.69 -16.64 -19.01
CA PRO A 346 -8.88 -17.99 -19.54
C PRO A 346 -10.33 -18.33 -19.94
N TYR A 347 -11.31 -17.64 -19.34
CA TYR A 347 -12.74 -17.77 -19.62
C TYR A 347 -13.24 -16.75 -20.66
N TYR A 348 -12.37 -15.88 -21.18
CA TYR A 348 -12.71 -14.96 -22.25
C TYR A 348 -12.84 -15.72 -23.57
N ALA A 349 -14.06 -16.15 -23.87
CA ALA A 349 -14.45 -16.58 -25.20
C ALA A 349 -14.85 -15.33 -26.01
N GLU A 350 -13.98 -14.90 -26.92
CA GLU A 350 -14.39 -14.00 -28.00
C GLU A 350 -15.49 -14.74 -28.79
N ASP A 351 -16.73 -14.25 -28.75
CA ASP A 351 -17.82 -14.80 -29.54
C ASP A 351 -17.44 -14.61 -31.02
N GLU A 352 -17.04 -15.69 -31.71
CA GLU A 352 -16.52 -15.67 -33.09
C GLU A 352 -17.48 -14.97 -34.07
N SER A 353 -18.77 -14.92 -33.70
CA SER A 353 -19.80 -14.20 -34.44
C SER A 353 -19.55 -12.69 -34.49
N SER A 354 -18.99 -12.08 -33.45
CA SER A 354 -18.73 -10.64 -33.37
C SER A 354 -17.63 -10.18 -34.33
N LEU A 355 -16.54 -10.94 -34.42
CA LEU A 355 -15.44 -10.70 -35.36
C LEU A 355 -15.87 -10.87 -36.82
N GLN A 356 -16.69 -11.89 -37.12
CA GLN A 356 -17.26 -12.07 -38.45
C GLN A 356 -18.21 -10.93 -38.82
N ASN A 357 -19.04 -10.46 -37.88
CA ASN A 357 -19.94 -9.34 -38.10
C ASN A 357 -19.17 -8.02 -38.36
N ASP A 358 -18.10 -7.75 -37.62
CA ASP A 358 -17.28 -6.55 -37.82
C ASP A 358 -16.49 -6.58 -39.14
N LEU A 359 -15.97 -7.75 -39.51
CA LEU A 359 -15.31 -7.96 -40.82
C LEU A 359 -16.31 -7.84 -41.99
N GLU A 360 -17.51 -8.39 -41.84
CA GLU A 360 -18.58 -8.21 -42.83
C GLU A 360 -19.00 -6.75 -42.95
N LYS A 361 -19.12 -6.04 -41.84
CA LYS A 361 -19.52 -4.62 -41.82
C LYS A 361 -18.46 -3.76 -42.50
N ALA A 362 -17.18 -3.97 -42.20
CA ALA A 362 -16.07 -3.30 -42.86
C ALA A 362 -15.97 -3.65 -44.36
N ARG A 363 -16.29 -4.90 -44.74
CA ARG A 363 -16.36 -5.31 -46.15
C ARG A 363 -17.52 -4.63 -46.87
N LYS A 364 -18.72 -4.61 -46.28
CA LYS A 364 -19.92 -3.95 -46.82
C LYS A 364 -19.69 -2.45 -46.98
N GLU A 365 -19.04 -1.79 -46.02
CA GLU A 365 -18.69 -0.36 -46.12
C GLU A 365 -17.67 -0.07 -47.23
N LYS A 366 -16.65 -0.92 -47.40
CA LYS A 366 -15.71 -0.82 -48.53
C LYS A 366 -16.38 -1.07 -49.88
N GLU A 367 -17.32 -2.00 -49.96
CA GLU A 367 -18.09 -2.27 -51.18
C GLU A 367 -19.07 -1.12 -51.49
N LEU A 368 -19.70 -0.53 -50.47
CA LEU A 368 -20.55 0.66 -50.59
C LEU A 368 -19.77 1.90 -51.03
N ALA A 369 -18.56 2.10 -50.51
CA ALA A 369 -17.68 3.20 -50.91
C ALA A 369 -17.15 3.06 -52.36
N LYS A 370 -17.10 1.85 -52.90
CA LYS A 370 -16.72 1.58 -54.30
C LYS A 370 -17.85 1.81 -55.31
N LYS A 371 -19.11 1.82 -54.88
CA LYS A 371 -20.25 2.11 -55.76
C LYS A 371 -20.39 3.62 -55.90
N SER A 372 -20.01 4.18 -57.05
CA SER A 372 -20.09 5.62 -57.34
C SER A 372 -21.51 6.17 -57.47
N PHE A 373 -22.53 5.31 -57.38
CA PHE A 373 -23.93 5.67 -57.58
C PHE A 373 -24.78 5.35 -56.35
N LYS A 374 -25.34 6.38 -55.70
CA LYS A 374 -26.43 6.23 -54.72
C LYS A 374 -27.76 6.20 -55.47
N PRO A 375 -28.41 5.04 -55.65
CA PRO A 375 -29.71 4.99 -56.33
C PRO A 375 -30.75 5.75 -55.50
N ARG A 376 -31.47 6.66 -56.14
CA ARG A 376 -32.67 7.27 -55.55
C ARG A 376 -33.85 6.33 -55.77
N MET A 377 -34.63 6.10 -54.72
CA MET A 377 -35.84 5.29 -54.78
C MET A 377 -36.96 6.14 -55.38
N ILE A 378 -37.27 5.92 -56.66
CA ILE A 378 -38.39 6.54 -57.36
C ILE A 378 -39.39 5.43 -57.67
N VAL A 379 -40.57 5.51 -57.04
CA VAL A 379 -41.60 4.48 -57.18
C VAL A 379 -42.48 4.83 -58.38
N HIS A 380 -42.04 4.45 -59.58
CA HIS A 380 -42.82 4.57 -60.81
C HIS A 380 -42.72 3.28 -61.62
N PRO A 381 -43.83 2.73 -62.17
CA PRO A 381 -43.85 1.40 -62.80
C PRO A 381 -42.93 1.24 -64.02
N ARG A 382 -42.50 2.35 -64.63
CA ARG A 382 -41.58 2.37 -65.78
C ARG A 382 -40.18 2.93 -65.47
N PHE A 383 -39.88 3.21 -64.20
CA PHE A 383 -38.57 3.72 -63.81
C PHE A 383 -37.66 2.58 -63.36
N GLN A 384 -36.51 2.45 -63.99
CA GLN A 384 -35.44 1.53 -63.61
C GLN A 384 -34.12 2.29 -63.56
N ASN A 385 -33.31 2.03 -62.53
CA ASN A 385 -31.95 2.56 -62.46
C ASN A 385 -31.06 1.70 -63.36
N VAL A 386 -30.74 2.20 -64.56
CA VAL A 386 -29.80 1.59 -65.50
C VAL A 386 -28.46 2.32 -65.47
N THR A 387 -27.37 1.56 -65.66
CA THR A 387 -26.02 2.12 -65.78
C THR A 387 -25.81 2.76 -67.17
N ALA A 388 -24.78 3.61 -67.32
CA ALA A 388 -24.52 4.30 -68.58
C ALA A 388 -24.29 3.32 -69.75
N ASP A 389 -23.66 2.19 -69.50
CA ASP A 389 -23.40 1.17 -70.52
C ASP A 389 -24.68 0.42 -70.94
N GLU A 390 -25.60 0.16 -70.00
CA GLU A 390 -26.91 -0.48 -70.27
C GLU A 390 -27.90 0.46 -70.97
N ALA A 391 -27.68 1.77 -70.92
CA ALA A 391 -28.53 2.75 -71.62
C ALA A 391 -28.12 2.97 -73.08
N ILE A 392 -26.91 2.52 -73.47
CA ILE A 392 -26.33 2.72 -74.81
C ILE A 392 -26.49 1.48 -75.69
N SER A 393 -26.72 0.30 -75.11
CA SER A 393 -27.10 -0.95 -75.80
C SER A 393 -28.60 -1.04 -76.07
#